data_AF-A0A9X1TLP7-F1
#
_entry.id   AF-A0A9X1TLP7-F1
#
_cell.length_a   1.000
_cell.length_b   1.000
_cell.length_c   1.000
_cell.angle_alpha   90.00
_cell.angle_beta   90.00
_cell.angle_gamma   90.00
#
_symmetry.space_group_name_H-M   'P 1'
#
loop_
_entity.id
_entity.type
_entity.pdbx_description
1 polymer ?
#
loop_
_entity_poly.entity_id
_entity_poly.type
_entity_poly.pdbx_seq_one_letter_code
_entity_poly.pdbx_strand_id
1 'polypeptide(L)'
;PEPCLLAPEQVTEYPDPMELEPDLAARLEDPDTWDGDELAYLNDLSYAPGSKVGGWPAWGLTDPEPVPCPACEARMTPLLTLASTEWTDESASWTPLEDHGSSPTPAMLQVADAATLQLYACPTDPHHPHQARVQ
;
A
#
# COMPACT_ATOMS: atom_id res chain seq x y z
N PRO A 1 14.78 26.17 -0.75
CA PRO A 1 13.94 24.99 -1.03
C PRO A 1 14.82 23.76 -0.84
N GLU A 2 14.34 22.75 -0.13
CA GLU A 2 15.02 21.45 -0.11
C GLU A 2 14.87 20.82 -1.50
N PRO A 3 15.93 20.18 -2.03
CA PRO A 3 15.85 19.55 -3.34
C PRO A 3 14.84 18.40 -3.28
N CYS A 4 13.89 18.40 -4.22
CA CYS A 4 13.01 17.24 -4.44
C CYS A 4 13.86 16.09 -4.96
N LEU A 5 14.21 15.15 -4.09
CA LEU A 5 14.89 13.92 -4.44
C LEU A 5 13.86 12.78 -4.44
N LEU A 6 13.99 11.88 -5.40
CA LEU A 6 13.29 10.61 -5.42
C LEU A 6 14.32 9.51 -5.15
N ALA A 7 14.09 8.71 -4.13
CA ALA A 7 14.89 7.54 -3.77
C ALA A 7 14.00 6.29 -3.88
N PRO A 8 13.75 5.78 -5.11
CA PRO A 8 12.89 4.62 -5.29
C PRO A 8 13.57 3.35 -4.78
N GLU A 9 12.84 2.58 -3.99
CA GLU A 9 13.26 1.27 -3.51
C GLU A 9 12.38 0.17 -4.10
N GLN A 10 12.99 -0.98 -4.38
CA GLN A 10 12.24 -2.14 -4.80
C GLN A 10 11.94 -3.01 -3.58
N VAL A 11 10.65 -3.14 -3.28
CA VAL A 11 10.15 -3.94 -2.17
C VAL A 11 9.28 -5.09 -2.65
N THR A 12 9.04 -6.07 -1.77
CA THR A 12 8.04 -7.12 -1.97
C THR A 12 6.90 -6.87 -1.01
N GLU A 13 5.69 -6.82 -1.54
CA GLU A 13 4.47 -6.56 -0.78
C GLU A 13 3.48 -7.71 -0.96
N TYR A 14 2.60 -7.88 0.01
CA TYR A 14 1.52 -8.86 -0.01
C TYR A 14 0.14 -8.17 0.13
N PRO A 15 -0.96 -8.83 -0.28
CA PRO A 15 -2.29 -8.23 -0.16
C PRO A 15 -2.71 -8.03 1.28
N ASP A 16 -3.71 -7.16 1.47
CA ASP A 16 -4.44 -7.04 2.73
C ASP A 16 -4.94 -8.42 3.20
N PRO A 17 -4.91 -8.73 4.52
CA PRO A 17 -5.41 -9.98 5.05
C PRO A 17 -6.81 -10.38 4.55
N MET A 18 -7.70 -9.41 4.31
CA MET A 18 -9.06 -9.63 3.83
C MET A 18 -9.12 -10.03 2.34
N GLU A 19 -8.04 -9.82 1.59
CA GLU A 19 -7.90 -10.28 0.20
C GLU A 19 -7.22 -11.66 0.09
N LEU A 20 -6.78 -12.25 1.20
CA LEU A 20 -6.19 -13.58 1.23
C LEU A 20 -7.24 -14.69 1.13
N GLU A 21 -6.80 -15.86 0.68
CA GLU A 21 -7.60 -17.08 0.79
C GLU A 21 -7.92 -17.37 2.28
N PRO A 22 -9.14 -17.81 2.62
CA PRO A 22 -9.58 -17.94 4.02
C PRO A 22 -8.66 -18.79 4.89
N ASP A 23 -8.13 -19.89 4.36
CA ASP A 23 -7.21 -20.76 5.09
C ASP A 23 -5.87 -20.08 5.39
N LEU A 24 -5.42 -19.16 4.52
CA LEU A 24 -4.19 -18.41 4.74
C LEU A 24 -4.41 -17.27 5.73
N ALA A 25 -5.54 -16.55 5.63
CA ALA A 25 -5.93 -15.53 6.61
C ALA A 25 -6.03 -16.12 8.02
N ALA A 26 -6.71 -17.27 8.17
CA ALA A 26 -6.84 -17.94 9.46
C ALA A 26 -5.49 -18.38 10.06
N ARG A 27 -4.51 -18.74 9.22
CA ARG A 27 -3.16 -19.09 9.68
C ARG A 27 -2.36 -17.91 10.19
N LEU A 28 -2.65 -16.69 9.72
CA LEU A 28 -2.02 -15.46 10.22
C LEU A 28 -2.63 -15.02 11.57
N GLU A 29 -3.88 -15.41 11.84
CA GLU A 29 -4.56 -15.13 13.11
C GLU A 29 -4.23 -16.16 14.21
N ASP A 30 -3.76 -17.35 13.82
CA ASP A 30 -3.43 -18.45 14.74
C ASP A 30 -2.01 -18.30 15.32
N PRO A 31 -1.87 -18.00 16.62
CA PRO A 31 -0.56 -17.85 17.28
C PRO A 31 0.27 -19.14 17.29
N ASP A 32 -0.36 -20.32 17.22
CA ASP A 32 0.35 -21.60 17.19
C ASP A 32 0.99 -21.88 15.81
N THR A 33 0.50 -21.20 14.76
CA THR A 33 0.96 -21.35 13.38
C THR A 33 1.81 -20.17 12.92
N TRP A 34 1.47 -18.96 13.35
CA TRP A 34 2.18 -17.72 13.06
C TRP A 34 2.72 -17.12 14.36
N ASP A 35 4.00 -17.37 14.62
CA ASP A 35 4.74 -16.74 15.71
C ASP A 35 5.15 -15.32 15.29
N GLY A 36 4.14 -14.44 15.23
CA GLY A 36 4.26 -13.03 14.83
C GLY A 36 4.88 -12.13 15.90
N ASP A 37 5.54 -12.71 16.91
CA ASP A 37 6.09 -11.97 18.06
C ASP A 37 7.14 -10.90 17.65
N GLU A 38 7.73 -11.02 16.46
CA GLU A 38 8.64 -10.01 15.89
C GLU A 38 8.03 -9.18 14.74
N LEU A 39 7.00 -9.68 14.04
CA LEU A 39 6.40 -9.01 12.88
C LEU A 39 4.88 -9.24 12.80
N ALA A 40 4.13 -8.15 12.66
CA ALA A 40 2.72 -8.14 12.34
C ALA A 40 2.52 -8.13 10.82
N TYR A 41 1.88 -9.17 10.26
CA TYR A 41 1.69 -9.28 8.80
C TYR A 41 1.15 -8.02 8.14
N LEU A 42 0.09 -7.41 8.70
CA LEU A 42 -0.54 -6.22 8.13
C LEU A 42 0.44 -5.03 8.06
N ASN A 43 1.22 -4.83 9.12
CA ASN A 43 2.07 -3.65 9.23
C ASN A 43 3.46 -3.86 8.63
N ASP A 44 3.95 -5.10 8.60
CA ASP A 44 5.34 -5.40 8.27
C ASP A 44 5.54 -6.15 6.96
N LEU A 45 4.49 -6.78 6.40
CA LEU A 45 4.61 -7.66 5.23
C LEU A 45 3.59 -7.37 4.13
N SER A 46 2.40 -6.87 4.46
CA SER A 46 1.29 -6.62 3.53
C SER A 46 1.63 -5.52 2.50
N TYR A 47 0.76 -4.55 2.28
CA TYR A 47 1.04 -3.43 1.42
C TYR A 47 1.97 -2.44 2.12
N ALA A 48 3.02 -1.99 1.43
CA ALA A 48 3.89 -0.95 1.97
C ALA A 48 3.09 0.36 2.16
N PRO A 49 3.31 1.10 3.27
CA PRO A 49 2.78 2.45 3.43
C PRO A 49 3.42 3.41 2.41
N GLY A 50 2.97 4.65 2.40
CA GLY A 50 3.66 5.67 1.63
C GLY A 50 3.35 5.72 0.14
N SER A 51 4.19 6.44 -0.57
CA SER A 51 4.08 6.69 -2.00
C SER A 51 4.77 5.57 -2.79
N LYS A 52 4.05 4.91 -3.70
CA LYS A 52 4.57 3.74 -4.45
C LYS A 52 3.97 3.59 -5.83
N VAL A 53 4.69 2.89 -6.71
CA VAL A 53 4.24 2.53 -8.06
C VAL A 53 3.85 1.06 -8.08
N GLY A 54 2.64 0.74 -8.51
CA GLY A 54 2.10 -0.61 -8.46
C GLY A 54 1.82 -1.08 -7.03
N GLY A 55 2.17 -2.34 -6.74
CA GLY A 55 1.98 -2.95 -5.42
C GLY A 55 0.53 -3.34 -5.13
N TRP A 56 0.22 -3.44 -3.84
CA TRP A 56 -1.12 -3.78 -3.35
C TRP A 56 -1.88 -2.56 -2.82
N PRO A 57 -3.21 -2.53 -2.93
CA PRO A 57 -3.99 -1.41 -2.43
C PRO A 57 -3.93 -1.30 -0.90
N ALA A 58 -3.85 -0.07 -0.39
CA ALA A 58 -4.16 0.24 1.00
C ALA A 58 -5.67 0.50 1.13
N TRP A 59 -6.37 -0.31 1.92
CA TRP A 59 -7.83 -0.22 2.04
C TRP A 59 -8.31 0.72 3.15
N GLY A 60 -7.42 1.10 4.06
CA GLY A 60 -7.68 2.12 5.08
C GLY A 60 -8.93 1.78 5.90
N LEU A 61 -9.95 2.65 5.82
CA LEU A 61 -11.22 2.52 6.54
C LEU A 61 -12.30 1.73 5.80
N THR A 62 -12.00 1.21 4.61
CA THR A 62 -12.95 0.49 3.76
C THR A 62 -12.54 -0.97 3.60
N ASP A 63 -13.51 -1.86 3.39
CA ASP A 63 -13.20 -3.24 3.02
C ASP A 63 -12.65 -3.30 1.57
N PRO A 64 -11.86 -4.32 1.22
CA PRO A 64 -11.35 -4.51 -0.13
C PRO A 64 -12.47 -4.65 -1.16
N GLU A 65 -12.49 -3.75 -2.15
CA GLU A 65 -13.49 -3.72 -3.20
C GLU A 65 -12.81 -3.62 -4.57
N PRO A 66 -13.01 -4.58 -5.49
CA PRO A 66 -12.44 -4.53 -6.83
C PRO A 66 -12.75 -3.21 -7.56
N VAL A 67 -11.79 -2.74 -8.37
CA VAL A 67 -11.95 -1.58 -9.23
C VAL A 67 -12.14 -2.07 -10.66
N PRO A 68 -13.37 -2.15 -11.22
CA PRO A 68 -13.59 -2.65 -12.57
C PRO A 68 -13.29 -1.59 -13.63
N CYS A 69 -12.61 -1.94 -14.71
CA CYS A 69 -12.37 -1.03 -15.82
C CYS A 69 -13.69 -0.59 -16.47
N PRO A 70 -13.97 0.72 -16.62
CA PRO A 70 -15.24 1.19 -17.22
C PRO A 70 -15.43 0.79 -18.69
N ALA A 71 -14.35 0.42 -19.40
CA ALA A 71 -14.38 0.08 -20.82
C ALA A 71 -14.48 -1.43 -21.10
N CYS A 72 -13.95 -2.28 -20.21
CA CYS A 72 -13.84 -3.73 -20.48
C CYS A 72 -14.07 -4.62 -19.25
N GLU A 73 -14.45 -4.03 -18.10
CA GLU A 73 -14.80 -4.72 -16.84
C GLU A 73 -13.66 -5.52 -16.18
N ALA A 74 -12.47 -5.59 -16.79
CA ALA A 74 -11.30 -6.20 -16.18
C ALA A 74 -10.97 -5.54 -14.83
N ARG A 75 -10.60 -6.35 -13.82
CA ARG A 75 -10.10 -5.86 -12.53
C ARG A 75 -8.86 -5.01 -12.77
N MET A 76 -8.96 -3.73 -12.47
CA MET A 76 -7.84 -2.79 -12.59
C MET A 76 -6.81 -3.05 -11.49
N THR A 77 -5.56 -2.75 -11.79
CA THR A 77 -4.44 -2.89 -10.86
C THR A 77 -3.98 -1.52 -10.38
N PRO A 78 -3.44 -1.39 -9.16
CA PRO A 78 -2.79 -0.17 -8.71
C PRO A 78 -1.70 0.25 -9.71
N LEU A 79 -1.67 1.53 -10.05
CA LEU A 79 -0.64 2.16 -10.87
C LEU A 79 0.25 3.04 -10.01
N LEU A 80 -0.35 3.92 -9.21
CA LEU A 80 0.37 4.87 -8.37
C LEU A 80 -0.42 5.11 -7.09
N THR A 81 0.26 5.02 -5.96
CA THR A 81 -0.25 5.42 -4.66
C THR A 81 0.56 6.63 -4.20
N LEU A 82 -0.13 7.66 -3.70
CA LEU A 82 0.45 8.86 -3.12
C LEU A 82 -0.13 9.03 -1.73
N ALA A 83 0.73 9.00 -0.72
CA ALA A 83 0.31 9.10 0.67
C ALA A 83 0.76 10.41 1.30
N SER A 84 0.04 10.86 2.32
CA SER A 84 0.44 12.03 3.11
C SER A 84 1.59 11.71 4.09
N THR A 85 1.82 10.43 4.34
CA THR A 85 2.82 9.90 5.27
C THR A 85 3.52 8.70 4.60
N GLU A 86 4.86 8.69 4.60
CA GLU A 86 5.63 7.60 3.97
C GLU A 86 5.67 6.34 4.83
N TRP A 87 5.83 6.48 6.15
CA TRP A 87 5.79 5.38 7.12
C TRP A 87 5.46 5.92 8.52
N THR A 88 5.14 5.02 9.45
CA THR A 88 4.83 5.33 10.85
C THR A 88 5.63 4.41 11.78
N ASP A 89 5.65 4.72 13.08
CA ASP A 89 6.29 3.84 14.07
C ASP A 89 5.72 2.40 14.04
N GLU A 90 4.44 2.24 13.68
CA GLU A 90 3.78 0.94 13.53
C GLU A 90 4.22 0.17 12.28
N SER A 91 4.80 0.86 11.30
CA SER A 91 5.27 0.33 10.01
C SER A 91 6.78 0.58 9.82
N ALA A 92 7.53 0.62 10.93
CA ALA A 92 8.96 0.93 10.95
C ALA A 92 9.83 -0.10 10.19
N SER A 93 9.31 -1.29 9.89
CA SER A 93 9.94 -2.25 8.98
C SER A 93 10.03 -1.75 7.54
N TRP A 94 9.18 -0.79 7.16
CA TRP A 94 9.16 -0.12 5.84
C TRP A 94 9.93 1.20 5.82
N THR A 95 10.68 1.53 6.87
CA THR A 95 11.53 2.73 6.86
C THR A 95 12.48 2.67 5.65
N PRO A 96 12.52 3.72 4.80
CA PRO A 96 13.47 3.79 3.68
C PRO A 96 14.91 3.59 4.14
N LEU A 97 15.76 3.02 3.27
CA LEU A 97 17.14 2.66 3.61
C LEU A 97 17.97 3.88 4.07
N GLU A 98 17.72 5.06 3.51
CA GLU A 98 18.37 6.31 3.90
C GLU A 98 17.92 6.85 5.26
N ASP A 99 16.74 6.44 5.74
CA ASP A 99 16.07 6.98 6.92
C ASP A 99 16.18 6.09 8.16
N HIS A 100 16.89 4.95 8.08
CA HIS A 100 17.08 4.07 9.24
C HIS A 100 17.66 4.80 10.45
N GLY A 101 17.00 4.64 11.59
CA GLY A 101 17.39 5.29 12.85
C GLY A 101 16.91 6.74 12.97
N SER A 102 16.18 7.26 11.98
CA SER A 102 15.45 8.52 12.06
C SER A 102 13.99 8.29 12.47
N SER A 103 13.34 9.34 12.94
CA SER A 103 11.88 9.33 13.15
C SER A 103 11.14 9.58 11.83
N PRO A 104 9.89 9.12 11.68
CA PRO A 104 9.10 9.40 10.48
C PRO A 104 9.00 10.91 10.23
N THR A 105 9.35 11.33 9.01
CA THR A 105 9.17 12.72 8.57
C THR A 105 7.94 12.84 7.68
N PRO A 106 7.22 13.97 7.71
CA PRO A 106 6.11 14.20 6.79
C PRO A 106 6.55 14.04 5.34
N ALA A 107 5.72 13.43 4.49
CA ALA A 107 5.98 13.28 3.05
C ALA A 107 6.04 14.62 2.30
N MET A 108 5.77 15.73 3.01
CA MET A 108 5.60 17.08 2.46
C MET A 108 4.52 17.14 1.35
N LEU A 109 3.62 16.15 1.37
CA LEU A 109 2.46 15.99 0.51
C LEU A 109 1.22 15.87 1.40
N GLN A 110 0.16 16.58 1.06
CA GLN A 110 -1.12 16.49 1.76
C GLN A 110 -2.20 16.04 0.78
N VAL A 111 -2.73 14.84 1.00
CA VAL A 111 -3.89 14.31 0.27
C VAL A 111 -5.10 14.40 1.21
N ALA A 112 -6.07 15.26 0.87
CA ALA A 112 -7.26 15.50 1.68
C ALA A 112 -6.93 15.70 3.18
N ASP A 113 -7.52 14.90 4.08
CA ASP A 113 -7.30 14.93 5.54
C ASP A 113 -6.32 13.82 5.97
N ALA A 114 -5.08 13.88 5.46
CA ALA A 114 -4.01 12.89 5.66
C ALA A 114 -4.33 11.51 5.07
N ALA A 115 -5.10 11.49 3.99
CA ALA A 115 -5.53 10.30 3.27
C ALA A 115 -4.43 9.78 2.32
N THR A 116 -4.77 8.70 1.60
CA THR A 116 -3.98 8.11 0.52
C THR A 116 -4.74 8.19 -0.79
N LEU A 117 -4.12 8.72 -1.85
CA LEU A 117 -4.66 8.69 -3.21
C LEU A 117 -4.12 7.50 -3.97
N GLN A 118 -5.01 6.70 -4.55
CA GLN A 118 -4.66 5.55 -5.37
C GLN A 118 -5.20 5.71 -6.78
N LEU A 119 -4.32 5.60 -7.77
CA LEU A 119 -4.63 5.57 -9.18
C LEU A 119 -4.56 4.13 -9.70
N TYR A 120 -5.53 3.75 -10.51
CA TYR A 120 -5.69 2.40 -11.05
C TYR A 120 -5.64 2.43 -12.58
N ALA A 121 -5.00 1.43 -13.17
CA ALA A 121 -4.91 1.23 -14.61
C ALA A 121 -5.50 -0.11 -15.05
N CYS A 122 -6.03 -0.13 -16.28
CA CYS A 122 -6.51 -1.35 -16.89
C CYS A 122 -5.31 -2.22 -17.30
N PRO A 123 -5.25 -3.49 -16.87
CA PRO A 123 -4.15 -4.39 -17.26
C PRO A 123 -4.25 -4.83 -18.73
N THR A 124 -5.44 -4.72 -19.35
CA THR A 124 -5.70 -5.18 -20.72
C THR A 124 -5.33 -4.13 -21.77
N ASP A 125 -5.50 -2.84 -21.48
CA ASP A 125 -5.17 -1.74 -22.39
C ASP A 125 -4.84 -0.46 -21.58
N PRO A 126 -3.61 0.08 -21.67
CA PRO A 126 -3.22 1.29 -20.95
C PRO A 126 -3.93 2.56 -21.43
N HIS A 127 -4.64 2.53 -22.57
CA HIS A 127 -5.43 3.66 -23.07
C HIS A 127 -6.86 3.68 -22.53
N HIS A 128 -7.30 2.61 -21.86
CA HIS A 128 -8.59 2.63 -21.18
C HIS A 128 -8.61 3.65 -20.02
N PRO A 129 -9.80 4.14 -19.61
CA PRO A 129 -9.89 5.12 -18.54
C PRO A 129 -9.23 4.64 -17.25
N HIS A 130 -8.39 5.50 -16.67
CA HIS A 130 -7.86 5.33 -15.32
C HIS A 130 -8.93 5.65 -14.27
N GLN A 131 -8.83 5.07 -13.09
CA GLN A 131 -9.68 5.39 -11.94
C GLN A 131 -8.84 5.87 -10.76
N ALA A 132 -9.47 6.63 -9.87
CA ALA A 132 -8.84 7.17 -8.67
C ALA A 132 -9.72 6.91 -7.44
N ARG A 133 -9.11 6.56 -6.31
CA ARG A 133 -9.76 6.45 -5.00
C ARG A 133 -8.95 7.19 -3.95
N VAL A 134 -9.65 7.80 -2.99
CA VAL A 134 -9.04 8.40 -1.79
C VAL A 134 -9.47 7.53 -0.62
N GLN A 135 -8.47 7.01 0.11
CA GLN A 135 -8.61 6.06 1.22
C GLN A 135 -8.14 6.69 2.53
#